data_AF-A0A497AKW3-F1
#
_entry.id   AF-A0A497AKW3-F1
#
_cell.length_a   1.000
_cell.length_b   1.000
_cell.length_c   1.000
_cell.angle_alpha   90.00
_cell.angle_beta   90.00
_cell.angle_gamma   90.00
#
_symmetry.space_group_name_H-M   'P 1'
#
loop_
_entity.id
_entity.type
_entity.pdbx_description
1 polymer ?
#
loop_
_entity_poly.entity_id
_entity_poly.type
_entity_poly.pdbx_seq_one_letter_code
_entity_poly.pdbx_strand_id
1 'polypeptide(L)'
;MNTGVEMQVEKTFLSLPREEREAIISHGTALRLSNLRKRLFLAESKVRHFEEEYEVTLAQLDTDGLSDNAGYEMHEDYIMWHHWAAVADKIKKDIASLEEIAQQGLYLYIGEPSYAGY
;
A
#
# COMPACT_ATOMS: atom_id res chain seq x y z
N MET A 1 -11.31 3.73 20.37
CA MET A 1 -11.96 2.61 21.08
C MET A 1 -12.25 1.50 20.08
N ASN A 2 -11.39 0.47 19.98
CA ASN A 2 -11.67 -0.77 19.21
C ASN A 2 -10.76 -1.95 19.60
N THR A 3 -9.98 -1.84 20.67
CA THR A 3 -8.97 -2.85 21.06
C THR A 3 -9.59 -4.17 21.50
N GLY A 4 -10.84 -4.17 21.98
CA GLY A 4 -11.55 -5.39 22.39
C GLY A 4 -11.93 -6.33 21.24
N VAL A 5 -12.29 -5.77 20.08
CA VAL A 5 -12.70 -6.56 18.90
C VAL A 5 -11.47 -7.12 18.17
N GLU A 6 -10.43 -6.30 18.02
CA GLU A 6 -9.16 -6.70 17.39
C GLU A 6 -8.50 -7.88 18.12
N MET A 7 -8.44 -7.81 19.47
CA MET A 7 -7.91 -8.91 20.28
C MET A 7 -8.75 -10.19 20.17
N GLN A 8 -10.06 -10.08 19.93
CA GLN A 8 -10.95 -11.25 19.82
C GLN A 8 -10.80 -11.96 18.47
N VAL A 9 -10.61 -11.19 17.38
CA VAL A 9 -10.31 -11.74 16.05
C VAL A 9 -8.96 -12.44 16.06
N GLU A 10 -7.92 -11.80 16.61
CA GLU A 10 -6.59 -12.39 16.69
C GLU A 10 -6.58 -13.69 17.52
N LYS A 11 -7.23 -13.69 18.70
CA LYS A 11 -7.36 -14.89 19.53
C LYS A 11 -8.07 -16.03 18.80
N THR A 12 -9.15 -15.72 18.08
CA THR A 12 -9.90 -16.73 17.31
C THR A 12 -9.05 -17.25 16.15
N PHE A 13 -8.36 -16.37 15.43
CA PHE A 13 -7.44 -16.74 14.35
C PHE A 13 -6.32 -17.66 14.85
N LEU A 14 -5.70 -17.34 15.99
CA LEU A 14 -4.64 -18.16 16.60
C LEU A 14 -5.12 -19.53 17.07
N SER A 15 -6.42 -19.71 17.29
CA SER A 15 -7.01 -21.01 17.64
C SER A 15 -7.21 -21.95 16.45
N LEU A 16 -7.07 -21.45 15.21
CA LEU A 16 -7.16 -22.27 14.00
C LEU A 16 -5.95 -23.22 13.86
N PRO A 17 -6.12 -24.36 13.16
CA PRO A 17 -5.00 -25.20 12.73
C PRO A 17 -3.91 -24.38 12.03
N ARG A 18 -2.66 -24.85 12.09
CA ARG A 18 -1.53 -24.12 11.51
C ARG A 18 -1.70 -23.92 10.01
N GLU A 19 -2.13 -24.96 9.32
CA GLU A 19 -2.35 -24.99 7.88
C GLU A 19 -3.38 -23.93 7.46
N GLU A 20 -4.49 -23.85 8.20
CA GLU A 20 -5.53 -22.84 7.96
C GLU A 20 -5.04 -21.42 8.21
N ARG A 21 -4.20 -21.20 9.23
CA ARG A 21 -3.59 -19.89 9.48
C ARG A 21 -2.65 -19.49 8.35
N GLU A 22 -1.81 -20.41 7.88
CA GLU A 22 -0.89 -20.17 6.75
C GLU A 22 -1.66 -19.90 5.44
N ALA A 23 -2.77 -20.60 5.21
CA ALA A 23 -3.70 -20.36 4.11
C ALA A 23 -4.25 -18.94 4.12
N ILE A 24 -4.81 -18.53 5.26
CA ILE A 24 -5.43 -17.22 5.43
C ILE A 24 -4.39 -16.11 5.33
N ILE A 25 -3.20 -16.28 5.92
CA ILE A 25 -2.10 -15.31 5.80
C ILE A 25 -1.70 -15.15 4.34
N SER A 26 -1.51 -16.25 3.61
CA SER A 26 -1.08 -16.22 2.21
C SER A 26 -2.12 -15.53 1.31
N HIS A 27 -3.38 -15.96 1.39
CA HIS A 27 -4.48 -15.36 0.61
C HIS A 27 -4.73 -13.90 1.00
N GLY A 28 -4.77 -13.61 2.30
CA GLY A 28 -4.97 -12.26 2.83
C GLY A 28 -3.86 -11.30 2.41
N THR A 29 -2.61 -11.77 2.43
CA THR A 29 -1.45 -11.00 1.97
C THR A 29 -1.55 -10.67 0.48
N ALA A 30 -1.91 -11.65 -0.36
CA ALA A 30 -2.10 -11.43 -1.79
C ALA A 30 -3.18 -10.37 -2.07
N LEU A 31 -4.33 -10.47 -1.40
CA LEU A 31 -5.42 -9.49 -1.52
C LEU A 31 -4.99 -8.10 -1.03
N ARG A 32 -4.30 -8.04 0.12
CA ARG A 32 -3.82 -6.78 0.70
C ARG A 32 -2.81 -6.10 -0.20
N LEU A 33 -1.84 -6.84 -0.76
CA LEU A 33 -0.87 -6.33 -1.73
C LEU A 33 -1.55 -5.79 -2.99
N SER A 34 -2.56 -6.49 -3.52
CA SER A 34 -3.34 -6.02 -4.66
C SER A 34 -4.02 -4.67 -4.37
N ASN A 35 -4.64 -4.52 -3.19
CA ASN A 35 -5.24 -3.25 -2.79
C ASN A 35 -4.20 -2.14 -2.63
N LEU A 36 -3.07 -2.42 -1.96
CA LEU A 36 -2.00 -1.45 -1.76
C LEU A 36 -1.42 -0.97 -3.10
N ARG A 37 -1.15 -1.88 -4.05
CA ARG A 37 -0.65 -1.53 -5.38
C ARG A 37 -1.62 -0.61 -6.14
N LYS A 38 -2.92 -0.86 -6.06
CA LYS A 38 -3.94 0.04 -6.65
C LYS A 38 -3.90 1.43 -6.02
N ARG A 39 -3.76 1.51 -4.70
CA ARG A 39 -3.66 2.79 -3.98
C ARG A 39 -2.35 3.52 -4.29
N LEU A 40 -1.24 2.78 -4.42
CA LEU A 40 0.04 3.34 -4.83
C LEU A 40 -0.05 3.97 -6.21
N PHE A 41 -0.63 3.23 -7.16
CA PHE A 41 -0.86 3.74 -8.51
C PHE A 41 -1.65 5.05 -8.51
N LEU A 42 -2.71 5.14 -7.70
CA LEU A 42 -3.48 6.37 -7.57
C LEU A 42 -2.63 7.52 -7.00
N ALA A 43 -1.89 7.27 -5.92
CA ALA A 43 -1.06 8.30 -5.29
C ALA A 43 0.03 8.80 -6.23
N GLU A 44 0.75 7.89 -6.91
CA GLU A 44 1.77 8.24 -7.90
C GLU A 44 1.17 8.95 -9.12
N SER A 45 -0.04 8.60 -9.54
CA SER A 45 -0.74 9.32 -10.61
C SER A 45 -1.12 10.74 -10.19
N LYS A 46 -1.46 10.96 -8.92
CA LYS A 46 -1.76 12.30 -8.38
C LYS A 46 -0.50 13.16 -8.29
N VAL A 47 0.63 12.59 -7.83
CA VAL A 47 1.93 13.28 -7.85
C VAL A 47 2.30 13.68 -9.27
N ARG A 48 2.23 12.74 -10.22
CA ARG A 48 2.56 12.99 -11.63
C ARG A 48 1.67 14.05 -12.27
N HIS A 49 0.38 14.07 -11.92
CA HIS A 49 -0.54 15.07 -12.41
C HIS A 49 -0.09 16.50 -12.08
N PHE A 50 0.36 16.73 -10.84
CA PHE A 50 0.92 18.03 -10.45
C PHE A 50 2.25 18.31 -11.14
N GLU A 51 3.11 17.30 -11.32
CA GLU A 51 4.36 17.45 -12.07
C GLU A 51 4.12 17.88 -13.52
N GLU A 52 3.12 17.31 -14.16
CA GLU A 52 2.71 17.62 -15.52
C GLU A 52 2.03 18.99 -15.61
N GLU A 53 1.19 19.35 -14.64
CA GLU A 53 0.47 20.64 -14.60
C GLU A 53 1.41 21.83 -14.40
N TYR A 54 2.38 21.70 -13.50
CA TYR A 54 3.30 22.77 -13.13
C TYR A 54 4.66 22.68 -13.84
N GLU A 55 4.86 21.66 -14.69
CA GLU A 55 6.09 21.39 -15.45
C GLU A 55 7.36 21.37 -14.56
N VAL A 56 7.21 20.94 -13.31
CA VAL A 56 8.27 20.92 -12.28
C VAL A 56 8.14 19.67 -11.43
N THR A 57 9.21 19.22 -10.78
CA THR A 57 9.14 18.14 -9.79
C THR A 57 8.94 18.69 -8.38
N LEU A 58 8.36 17.89 -7.47
CA LEU A 58 8.16 18.32 -6.08
C LEU A 58 9.49 18.68 -5.41
N ALA A 59 10.54 17.88 -5.67
CA ALA A 59 11.87 18.12 -5.13
C ALA A 59 12.50 19.44 -5.60
N GLN A 60 12.27 19.82 -6.85
CA GLN A 60 12.68 21.13 -7.35
C GLN A 60 11.89 22.24 -6.66
N LEU A 61 10.58 22.07 -6.54
CA LEU A 61 9.72 23.06 -5.89
C LEU A 61 10.03 23.22 -4.39
N ASP A 62 10.42 22.14 -3.70
CA ASP A 62 10.90 22.17 -2.32
C ASP A 62 12.23 22.92 -2.16
N THR A 63 13.06 22.90 -3.21
CA THR A 63 14.37 23.57 -3.22
C THR A 63 14.23 25.05 -3.57
N ASP A 64 13.47 25.35 -4.61
CA ASP A 64 13.34 26.69 -5.18
C ASP A 64 12.29 27.53 -4.41
N GLY A 65 11.37 26.85 -3.72
CA GLY A 65 10.20 27.45 -3.10
C GLY A 65 9.11 27.78 -4.11
N LEU A 66 7.93 28.11 -3.61
CA LEU A 66 6.87 28.67 -4.43
C LEU A 66 7.25 30.09 -4.85
N SER A 67 6.92 30.44 -6.11
CA SER A 67 7.09 31.79 -6.62
C SER A 67 6.33 32.82 -5.78
N ASP A 68 6.87 34.02 -5.62
CA ASP A 68 6.20 35.13 -4.92
C ASP A 68 4.86 35.54 -5.57
N ASN A 69 4.68 35.20 -6.85
CA ASN A 69 3.44 35.42 -7.61
C ASN A 69 2.54 34.17 -7.67
N ALA A 70 2.84 33.12 -6.89
CA ALA A 70 2.01 31.94 -6.80
C ALA A 70 0.60 32.32 -6.34
N GLY A 71 -0.40 31.88 -7.09
CA GLY A 71 -1.79 32.04 -6.71
C GLY A 71 -2.15 31.12 -5.54
N TYR A 72 -3.29 31.42 -4.89
CA TYR A 72 -3.86 30.57 -3.83
C TYR A 72 -3.99 29.10 -4.25
N GLU A 73 -4.39 28.85 -5.49
CA GLU A 73 -4.55 27.50 -6.05
C GLU A 73 -3.23 26.71 -6.04
N MET A 74 -2.12 27.33 -6.47
CA MET A 74 -0.79 26.70 -6.45
C MET A 74 -0.33 26.38 -5.02
N HIS A 75 -0.69 27.21 -4.03
CA HIS A 75 -0.38 26.92 -2.63
C HIS A 75 -1.13 25.70 -2.11
N GLU A 76 -2.42 25.58 -2.41
CA GLU A 76 -3.22 24.42 -2.01
C GLU A 76 -2.75 23.15 -2.72
N ASP A 77 -2.43 23.26 -4.01
CA ASP A 77 -1.92 22.13 -4.80
C ASP A 77 -0.55 21.67 -4.30
N TYR A 78 0.33 22.59 -3.90
CA TYR A 78 1.60 22.25 -3.27
C TYR A 78 1.41 21.42 -1.98
N ILE A 79 0.46 21.81 -1.13
CA ILE A 79 0.13 21.06 0.10
C ILE A 79 -0.42 19.67 -0.26
N MET A 80 -1.33 19.61 -1.24
CA MET A 80 -1.93 18.35 -1.69
C MET A 80 -0.90 17.43 -2.36
N TRP A 81 0.05 17.99 -3.07
CA TRP A 81 1.13 17.25 -3.71
C TRP A 81 2.03 16.57 -2.69
N HIS A 82 2.45 17.29 -1.64
CA HIS A 82 3.16 16.74 -0.49
C HIS A 82 2.37 15.61 0.19
N HIS A 83 1.07 15.80 0.37
CA HIS A 83 0.21 14.76 0.91
C HIS A 83 0.26 13.48 0.07
N TRP A 84 0.11 13.58 -1.25
CA TRP A 84 0.12 12.41 -2.14
C TRP A 84 1.49 11.74 -2.22
N ALA A 85 2.58 12.51 -2.20
CA ALA A 85 3.94 11.97 -2.12
C ALA A 85 4.14 11.16 -0.83
N ALA A 86 3.74 11.72 0.32
CA ALA A 86 3.81 11.01 1.61
C ALA A 86 2.93 9.75 1.64
N VAL A 87 1.74 9.79 1.02
CA VAL A 87 0.88 8.61 0.88
C VAL A 87 1.56 7.53 0.02
N ALA A 88 2.16 7.90 -1.12
CA ALA A 88 2.87 6.97 -1.97
C ALA A 88 4.03 6.29 -1.22
N ASP A 89 4.85 7.06 -0.50
CA ASP A 89 5.98 6.55 0.28
C ASP A 89 5.54 5.61 1.40
N LYS A 90 4.47 5.95 2.11
CA LYS A 90 3.90 5.07 3.12
C LYS A 90 3.44 3.75 2.50
N ILE A 91 2.74 3.80 1.37
CA ILE A 91 2.25 2.59 0.70
C ILE A 91 3.41 1.73 0.18
N LYS A 92 4.49 2.33 -0.35
CA LYS A 92 5.71 1.61 -0.76
C LYS A 92 6.32 0.82 0.40
N LYS A 93 6.40 1.43 1.58
CA LYS A 93 6.87 0.76 2.82
C LYS A 93 5.94 -0.37 3.24
N ASP A 94 4.62 -0.12 3.22
CA ASP A 94 3.62 -1.14 3.55
C ASP A 94 3.70 -2.34 2.58
N ILE A 95 3.90 -2.10 1.28
CA ILE A 95 4.10 -3.16 0.27
C ILE A 95 5.37 -3.95 0.57
N ALA A 96 6.51 -3.28 0.77
CA ALA A 96 7.79 -3.94 1.04
C ALA A 96 7.72 -4.86 2.28
N SER A 97 6.99 -4.46 3.32
CA SER A 97 6.81 -5.28 4.53
C SER A 97 6.01 -6.58 4.30
N LEU A 98 5.23 -6.65 3.22
CA LEU A 98 4.36 -7.79 2.90
C LEU A 98 4.90 -8.66 1.77
N GLU A 99 5.90 -8.20 1.03
CA GLU A 99 6.46 -8.93 -0.11
C GLU A 99 7.13 -10.24 0.29
N GLU A 100 7.81 -10.27 1.44
CA GLU A 100 8.44 -11.49 1.96
C GLU A 100 7.38 -12.57 2.28
N ILE A 101 6.29 -12.19 2.95
CA ILE A 101 5.18 -13.10 3.26
C ILE A 101 4.53 -13.60 1.96
N ALA A 102 4.36 -12.74 0.96
CA ALA A 102 3.78 -13.12 -0.31
C ALA A 102 4.67 -14.10 -1.09
N GLN A 103 5.98 -13.90 -1.09
CA GLN A 103 6.94 -14.82 -1.71
C GLN A 103 6.87 -16.20 -1.05
N GLN A 104 6.88 -16.26 0.28
CA GLN A 104 6.83 -17.51 1.03
C GLN A 104 5.47 -18.23 0.88
N GLY A 105 4.36 -17.49 0.93
CA GLY A 105 3.01 -18.04 0.76
C GLY A 105 2.73 -18.62 -0.63
N LEU A 106 3.29 -18.01 -1.69
CA LEU A 106 3.18 -18.52 -3.06
C LEU A 106 3.95 -19.84 -3.25
N TYR A 107 5.10 -20.01 -2.60
CA TYR A 107 5.88 -21.24 -2.69
C TYR A 107 5.20 -22.45 -1.99
N LEU A 108 4.42 -22.21 -0.93
CA LEU A 108 3.73 -23.28 -0.20
C LEU A 108 2.51 -23.82 -0.96
N TYR A 109 1.78 -22.98 -1.69
CA TYR A 109 0.55 -23.38 -2.39
C TYR A 109 0.73 -23.88 -3.83
N ILE A 110 1.90 -23.66 -4.45
CA ILE A 110 2.25 -24.29 -5.73
C ILE A 110 2.57 -25.80 -5.54
N GLY A 111 2.72 -26.25 -4.30
CA GLY A 111 3.06 -27.63 -3.93
C GLY A 111 1.88 -28.56 -3.60
N GLU A 112 0.62 -28.12 -3.66
CA GLU A 112 -0.50 -29.06 -3.46
C GLU A 112 -0.64 -29.97 -4.70
N PRO A 113 -0.43 -31.29 -4.57
CA PRO A 113 -0.68 -32.20 -5.67
C PRO A 113 -2.19 -32.22 -5.92
N SER A 114 -2.56 -32.16 -7.20
CA SER A 114 -3.91 -32.40 -7.68
C SER A 114 -4.52 -33.62 -6.98
N TYR A 115 -5.40 -33.41 -6.01
CA TYR A 115 -6.33 -34.44 -5.59
C TYR A 115 -7.34 -34.61 -6.74
N ALA A 116 -6.93 -35.38 -7.74
CA ALA A 116 -7.83 -36.00 -8.68
C ALA A 116 -8.72 -36.95 -7.87
N GLY A 117 -10.00 -36.59 -7.75
CA GLY A 117 -11.01 -37.47 -7.21
C GLY A 117 -11.07 -38.77 -8.03
N TYR A 118 -10.95 -39.89 -7.33
CA TYR A 118 -11.35 -41.22 -7.77
C TYR A 118 -12.46 -41.72 -6.84
#